data_AF-A0A660WTJ4-F1
#
_entry.id   AF-A0A660WTJ4-F1
#
_cell.length_a   1.000
_cell.length_b   1.000
_cell.length_c   1.000
_cell.angle_alpha   90.00
_cell.angle_beta   90.00
_cell.angle_gamma   90.00
#
_symmetry.space_group_name_H-M   'P 1'
#
loop_
_entity.id
_entity.type
_entity.pdbx_description
1 polymer ?
#
loop_
_entity_poly.entity_id
_entity_poly.type
_entity_poly.pdbx_seq_one_letter_code
_entity_poly.pdbx_strand_id
1 'polypeptide(L)'
;PTPFKAHNLEEFSFYLKKVTVHSLYFHIFEARVRLKKADNDFSCWLRDLGYKELAEKISKIDPYTHTLEGLRQKIINFVSEYLHGTDR
;
A
#
# COMPACT_ATOMS: atom_id res chain seq x y z
N PRO A 1 13.69 3.28 -10.22
CA PRO A 1 13.64 2.24 -9.16
C PRO A 1 14.20 2.76 -7.83
N THR A 2 13.55 2.48 -6.69
CA THR A 2 14.08 2.80 -5.35
C THR A 2 15.03 1.70 -4.87
N PRO A 3 15.94 1.95 -3.89
CA PRO A 3 16.77 0.91 -3.29
C PRO A 3 15.99 -0.01 -2.33
N PHE A 4 14.75 0.35 -1.97
CA PHE A 4 13.91 -0.42 -1.06
C PHE A 4 13.18 -1.56 -1.79
N LYS A 5 13.20 -2.75 -1.19
CA LYS A 5 12.47 -3.95 -1.63
C LYS A 5 11.87 -4.61 -0.40
N ALA A 6 10.55 -4.82 -0.39
CA ALA A 6 9.85 -5.50 0.69
C ALA A 6 9.51 -6.93 0.29
N HIS A 7 9.63 -7.86 1.23
CA HIS A 7 9.28 -9.28 1.08
C HIS A 7 8.13 -9.73 2.00
N ASN A 8 7.78 -8.90 2.98
CA ASN A 8 6.71 -9.13 3.96
C ASN A 8 6.07 -7.79 4.38
N LEU A 9 5.06 -7.86 5.25
CA LEU A 9 4.29 -6.69 5.70
C LEU A 9 5.11 -5.74 6.57
N GLU A 10 6.00 -6.27 7.40
CA GLU A 10 6.87 -5.52 8.30
C GLU A 10 7.84 -4.65 7.51
N GLU A 11 8.52 -5.25 6.53
CA GLU A 11 9.40 -4.54 5.60
C GLU A 11 8.61 -3.55 4.74
N PHE A 12 7.44 -3.92 4.25
CA PHE A 12 6.59 -3.01 3.48
C PHE A 12 6.24 -1.76 4.29
N SER A 13 5.73 -1.92 5.51
CA SER A 13 5.41 -0.80 6.41
C SER A 13 6.65 0.04 6.74
N PHE A 14 7.78 -0.61 6.99
CA PHE A 14 9.05 0.06 7.28
C PHE A 14 9.56 0.90 6.10
N TYR A 15 9.57 0.35 4.89
CA TYR A 15 10.03 1.06 3.69
C TYR A 15 9.02 2.08 3.22
N LEU A 16 7.72 1.86 3.44
CA LEU A 16 6.68 2.85 3.14
C LEU A 16 6.84 4.12 3.98
N LYS A 17 7.52 4.08 5.14
CA LYS A 17 7.91 5.28 5.91
C LYS A 17 9.10 6.04 5.31
N LYS A 18 9.90 5.39 4.44
CA LYS A 18 11.17 5.92 3.92
C LYS A 18 11.11 6.40 2.48
N VAL A 19 10.23 5.82 1.66
CA VAL A 19 10.08 6.21 0.26
C VAL A 19 9.62 7.66 0.13
N THR A 20 9.93 8.31 -0.99
CA THR A 20 9.40 9.65 -1.27
C THR A 20 7.91 9.57 -1.61
N VAL A 21 7.20 10.70 -1.47
CA VAL A 21 5.81 10.82 -1.92
C VAL A 21 5.64 10.55 -3.42
N HIS A 22 6.68 10.76 -4.24
CA HIS A 22 6.67 10.43 -5.67
C HIS A 22 6.59 8.93 -5.90
N SER A 23 7.27 8.11 -5.08
CA SER A 23 7.14 6.66 -5.14
C SER A 23 5.72 6.23 -4.77
N LEU A 24 5.14 6.85 -3.74
CA LEU A 24 3.75 6.60 -3.36
C LEU A 24 2.79 6.97 -4.49
N TYR A 25 2.99 8.13 -5.12
CA TYR A 25 2.19 8.59 -6.24
C TYR A 25 2.23 7.59 -7.40
N PHE A 26 3.42 7.12 -7.77
CA PHE A 26 3.62 6.13 -8.83
C PHE A 26 2.84 4.84 -8.55
N HIS A 27 2.93 4.31 -7.32
CA HIS A 27 2.33 3.03 -6.96
C HIS A 27 0.81 3.08 -6.73
N ILE A 28 0.26 4.25 -6.42
CA ILE A 28 -1.18 4.42 -6.18
C ILE A 28 -1.92 4.96 -7.40
N PHE A 29 -1.41 6.03 -8.02
CA PHE A 29 -2.13 6.78 -9.04
C PHE A 29 -1.72 6.34 -10.45
N GLU A 30 -0.43 6.32 -10.76
CA GLU A 30 0.03 5.86 -12.07
C GLU A 30 -0.29 4.38 -12.29
N ALA A 31 -0.27 3.58 -11.23
CA ALA A 31 -0.68 2.18 -11.27
C ALA A 31 -2.10 2.00 -11.85
N ARG A 32 -3.08 2.83 -11.47
CA ARG A 32 -4.46 2.72 -11.99
C ARG A 32 -4.52 2.93 -13.51
N VAL A 33 -3.75 3.91 -14.00
CA VAL A 33 -3.66 4.21 -15.45
C VAL A 33 -2.91 3.09 -16.17
N ARG A 34 -1.75 2.68 -15.65
CA ARG A 34 -0.89 1.65 -16.24
C ARG A 34 -1.56 0.28 -16.30
N LEU A 35 -2.25 -0.11 -15.22
CA LEU A 35 -2.96 -1.38 -15.11
C LEU A 35 -4.32 -1.36 -15.83
N LYS A 36 -4.82 -0.18 -16.23
CA LYS A 36 -6.17 0.03 -16.79
C LYS A 36 -7.27 -0.53 -15.88
N LYS A 37 -7.07 -0.43 -14.56
CA LYS A 37 -7.98 -0.94 -13.52
C LYS A 37 -8.00 0.03 -12.35
N ALA A 38 -9.11 0.09 -11.62
CA ALA A 38 -9.23 0.91 -10.40
C ALA A 38 -8.51 0.25 -9.20
N ASP A 39 -7.29 -0.25 -9.39
CA ASP A 39 -6.48 -0.89 -8.36
C ASP A 39 -5.06 -0.30 -8.34
N ASN A 40 -4.29 -0.59 -7.30
CA ASN A 40 -2.95 -0.06 -7.09
C ASN A 40 -1.91 -1.17 -6.94
N ASP A 41 -0.63 -0.83 -7.11
CA ASP A 41 0.45 -1.83 -7.06
C ASP A 41 0.54 -2.53 -5.70
N PHE A 42 0.30 -1.80 -4.60
CA PHE A 42 0.38 -2.38 -3.27
C PHE A 42 -0.74 -3.38 -3.01
N SER A 43 -1.98 -3.04 -3.36
CA SER A 43 -3.10 -3.98 -3.26
C SER A 43 -2.90 -5.21 -4.14
N CYS A 44 -2.34 -5.06 -5.34
CA CYS A 44 -2.00 -6.21 -6.19
C CYS A 44 -0.97 -7.11 -5.51
N TRP A 45 0.15 -6.53 -5.07
CA TRP A 45 1.24 -7.26 -4.43
C TRP A 45 0.79 -7.97 -3.14
N LEU A 46 0.01 -7.29 -2.29
CA LEU A 46 -0.53 -7.87 -1.07
C LEU A 46 -1.47 -9.05 -1.34
N ARG A 47 -2.27 -8.96 -2.42
CA ARG A 47 -3.16 -10.04 -2.84
C ARG A 47 -2.37 -11.27 -3.31
N ASP A 48 -1.28 -11.05 -4.04
CA ASP A 48 -0.40 -12.11 -4.53
C ASP A 48 0.33 -12.83 -3.37
N LEU A 49 0.61 -12.12 -2.28
CA LEU A 49 1.14 -12.71 -1.03
C LEU A 49 0.07 -13.37 -0.14
N GLY A 50 -1.20 -13.34 -0.53
CA GLY A 50 -2.30 -13.96 0.20
C GLY A 50 -3.00 -13.06 1.23
N TYR A 51 -2.58 -11.81 1.41
CA TYR A 51 -3.20 -10.83 2.32
C TYR A 51 -4.45 -10.19 1.71
N LYS A 52 -5.43 -11.02 1.35
CA LYS A 52 -6.62 -10.61 0.56
C LYS A 52 -7.45 -9.52 1.24
N GLU A 53 -7.70 -9.64 2.55
CA GLU A 53 -8.50 -8.68 3.29
C GLU A 53 -7.82 -7.30 3.37
N LEU A 54 -6.52 -7.28 3.64
CA LEU A 54 -5.72 -6.06 3.67
C LEU A 54 -5.64 -5.41 2.29
N ALA A 55 -5.40 -6.21 1.25
CA ALA A 55 -5.37 -5.77 -0.14
C ALA A 55 -6.68 -5.07 -0.54
N GLU A 56 -7.82 -5.66 -0.19
CA GLU A 56 -9.15 -5.12 -0.44
C GLU A 56 -9.41 -3.81 0.31
N LYS A 57 -9.00 -3.75 1.59
CA LYS A 57 -9.12 -2.54 2.41
C LYS A 57 -8.34 -1.36 1.81
N ILE A 58 -7.13 -1.62 1.31
CA ILE A 58 -6.30 -0.60 0.62
C ILE A 58 -6.86 -0.24 -0.76
N SER A 59 -7.38 -1.22 -1.52
CA SER A 59 -7.89 -1.00 -2.88
C SER A 59 -9.11 -0.07 -2.88
N LYS A 60 -9.95 -0.17 -1.84
CA LYS A 60 -11.14 0.66 -1.60
C LYS A 60 -10.86 2.09 -1.17
N ILE A 61 -9.61 2.45 -0.86
CA ILE A 61 -9.29 3.85 -0.54
C ILE A 61 -9.55 4.68 -1.79
N ASP A 62 -10.35 5.73 -1.66
CA ASP A 62 -10.38 6.83 -2.62
C ASP A 62 -9.13 7.69 -2.41
N PRO A 63 -8.12 7.60 -3.30
CA PRO A 63 -6.86 8.29 -3.08
C PRO A 63 -6.96 9.80 -3.30
N TYR A 64 -8.03 10.30 -3.95
CA TYR A 64 -8.23 11.72 -4.24
C TYR A 64 -8.76 12.52 -3.04
N THR A 65 -9.19 11.82 -1.99
CA THR A 65 -9.69 12.43 -0.74
C THR A 65 -8.59 12.61 0.32
N HIS A 66 -7.34 12.31 -0.01
CA HIS A 66 -6.21 12.33 0.92
C HIS A 66 -5.02 13.09 0.33
N THR A 67 -4.22 13.74 1.19
CA THR A 67 -2.85 14.14 0.80
C THR A 67 -1.99 12.89 0.64
N LEU A 68 -0.86 12.97 -0.08
CA LEU A 68 0.05 11.82 -0.23
C LEU A 68 0.56 11.31 1.12
N GLU A 69 0.93 12.21 2.04
CA GLU A 69 1.34 11.81 3.39
C GLU A 69 0.17 11.24 4.21
N GLY A 70 -1.03 11.79 4.09
CA GLY A 70 -2.22 11.23 4.73
C GLY A 70 -2.53 9.81 4.23
N LEU A 71 -2.38 9.59 2.92
CA LEU A 71 -2.54 8.27 2.32
C LEU A 71 -1.46 7.29 2.79
N ARG A 72 -0.20 7.72 2.85
CA ARG A 72 0.91 6.92 3.39
C ARG A 72 0.57 6.45 4.81
N GLN A 73 0.17 7.37 5.68
CA GLN A 73 -0.14 7.04 7.07
C GLN A 73 -1.34 6.10 7.17
N LYS A 74 -2.37 6.31 6.34
CA LYS A 74 -3.54 5.42 6.30
C LYS A 74 -3.18 3.98 5.92
N ILE A 75 -2.33 3.80 4.91
CA ILE A 75 -1.85 2.47 4.49
C ILE A 75 -1.00 1.84 5.60
N ILE A 76 -0.08 2.60 6.20
CA ILE A 76 0.74 2.12 7.34
C ILE A 76 -0.15 1.66 8.49
N ASN A 77 -1.20 2.41 8.82
CA ASN A 77 -2.14 2.05 9.89
C ASN A 77 -2.88 0.75 9.57
N PHE A 78 -3.36 0.57 8.34
CA PHE A 78 -4.00 -0.69 7.94
C PHE A 78 -3.06 -1.89 8.04
N VAL A 79 -1.79 -1.74 7.64
CA VAL A 79 -0.79 -2.80 7.77
C VAL A 79 -0.50 -3.09 9.25
N SER A 80 -0.38 -2.06 10.08
CA SER A 80 -0.13 -2.21 11.52
C SER A 80 -1.31 -2.89 12.23
N GLU A 81 -2.54 -2.47 11.95
CA GLU A 81 -3.77 -3.10 12.46
C GLU A 81 -3.84 -4.58 12.05
N TYR A 82 -3.49 -4.89 10.80
CA TYR A 82 -3.48 -6.26 10.31
C TYR A 82 -2.47 -7.12 11.07
N LEU A 83 -1.22 -6.65 11.21
CA LEU A 83 -0.15 -7.36 11.93
C LEU A 83 -0.50 -7.64 13.39
N HIS A 84 -1.08 -6.67 14.10
CA HIS A 84 -1.47 -6.82 15.50
C HIS A 84 -2.81 -7.54 15.70
N GLY A 85 -3.65 -7.60 14.66
CA GLY A 85 -4.96 -8.25 14.68
C GLY A 85 -4.92 -9.76 14.43
N THR A 86 -3.84 -10.27 13.82
CA THR A 86 -3.61 -11.70 13.58
C THR A 86 -3.26 -12.52 14.83
N ASP A 87 -3.23 -11.91 16.02
CA ASP A 87 -3.08 -12.59 17.32
C ASP A 87 -4.43 -13.11 17.90
N ARG A 88 -5.43 -13.38 17.05
CA ARG A 88 -6.73 -13.92 17.45
C ARG A 88 -7.12 -15.17 16.66
#